data_AF-A0A368H6W0-F1
#
_entry.id   AF-A0A368H6W0-F1
#
_cell.length_a   1.000
_cell.length_b   1.000
_cell.length_c   1.000
_cell.angle_alpha   90.00
_cell.angle_beta   90.00
_cell.angle_gamma   90.00
#
_symmetry.space_group_name_H-M   'P 1'
#
loop_
_entity.id
_entity.type
_entity.pdbx_description
1 polymer ?
#
loop_
_entity_poly.entity_id
_entity_poly.type
_entity_poly.pdbx_seq_one_letter_code
_entity_poly.pdbx_strand_id
1 'polypeptide(L)'
;MYLFEYLLQVFVTADYVVEDPERFERNIYLLRKQAVNNMAKQSVDCYICSLSTTTIVYKGQFNTHQLYLYYDDLRNPDFITHIALVHSRFSTNTLPSWSRAQPNRMVAHNGEINTLRGNINLMRAREGVMSSSLYKDDLLKLYPVVEEGLTDSGCFDNVCEFLVKAGQRSLPEAAMTMVPEAWEKDEEMDHDKRAFYRWAAMAMEPWDGPALLAFCDGRYVGAILDRNGLRPARYYLTADDHLYLSSEVGVNDHDVESIVKKVCEILLLNLNFIRTHHRTRNEKEGEINE
;
A
#
# COMPACT_ATOMS: atom_id res chain seq x y z
N MET A 1 -7.68 -1.43 -31.09
CA MET A 1 -6.28 -0.96 -31.07
C MET A 1 -5.78 -1.17 -29.65
N TYR A 2 -4.96 -2.19 -29.40
CA TYR A 2 -4.33 -2.35 -28.09
C TYR A 2 -3.28 -1.24 -27.97
N LEU A 3 -3.50 -0.28 -27.08
CA LEU A 3 -2.47 0.71 -26.72
C LEU A 3 -1.40 -0.06 -25.93
N PHE A 4 -0.34 -0.47 -26.63
CA PHE A 4 0.85 -0.98 -25.99
C PHE A 4 1.64 0.19 -25.43
N GLU A 5 1.82 0.21 -24.12
CA GLU A 5 2.68 1.19 -23.46
C GLU A 5 4.14 0.74 -23.56
N TYR A 6 5.04 1.72 -23.65
CA TYR A 6 6.47 1.47 -23.52
C TYR A 6 6.86 1.47 -22.05
N LEU A 7 7.30 0.33 -21.54
CA LEU A 7 7.64 0.13 -20.14
C LEU A 7 9.15 0.12 -19.95
N LEU A 8 9.64 0.91 -19.01
CA LEU A 8 11.04 0.99 -18.63
C LEU A 8 11.20 0.85 -17.12
N GLN A 9 12.27 0.16 -16.71
CA GLN A 9 12.76 0.19 -15.35
C GLN A 9 13.97 1.11 -15.27
N VAL A 10 14.00 1.96 -14.25
CA VAL A 10 15.11 2.86 -13.97
C VAL A 10 15.73 2.48 -12.64
N PHE A 11 17.02 2.19 -12.65
CA PHE A 11 17.80 1.89 -11.45
C PHE A 11 18.46 3.16 -10.94
N VAL A 12 18.19 3.51 -9.69
CA VAL A 12 18.71 4.72 -9.04
C VAL A 12 19.71 4.31 -7.97
N THR A 13 20.87 4.96 -7.94
CA THR A 13 21.92 4.77 -6.94
C THR A 13 22.37 6.13 -6.40
N ALA A 14 23.00 6.13 -5.24
CA ALA A 14 23.70 7.30 -4.72
C ALA A 14 24.90 6.86 -3.88
N ASP A 15 25.99 7.64 -3.95
CA ASP A 15 27.25 7.31 -3.26
C ASP A 15 27.11 7.22 -1.73
N TYR A 16 26.09 7.88 -1.16
CA TYR A 16 25.83 7.93 0.28
C TYR A 16 24.81 6.88 0.77
N VAL A 17 24.35 5.96 -0.09
CA VAL A 17 23.31 4.96 0.26
C VAL A 17 23.71 4.11 1.45
N VAL A 18 24.99 3.76 1.55
CA VAL A 18 25.49 2.86 2.60
C VAL A 18 25.57 3.59 3.95
N GLU A 19 25.99 4.85 3.93
CA GLU A 19 26.15 5.67 5.13
C GLU A 19 24.82 6.25 5.64
N ASP A 20 23.89 6.58 4.74
CA ASP A 20 22.62 7.21 5.08
C ASP A 20 21.46 6.65 4.23
N PRO A 21 21.05 5.39 4.47
CA PRO A 21 19.96 4.74 3.73
C PRO A 21 18.61 5.43 3.93
N GLU A 22 18.37 6.04 5.11
CA GLU A 22 17.13 6.76 5.36
C GLU A 22 17.04 8.04 4.53
N ARG A 23 18.14 8.76 4.35
CA ARG A 23 18.19 9.90 3.41
C ARG A 23 17.94 9.45 1.99
N PHE A 24 18.49 8.32 1.58
CA PHE A 24 18.23 7.78 0.26
C PHE A 24 16.73 7.50 0.06
N GLU A 25 16.09 6.82 1.01
CA GLU A 25 14.64 6.59 0.99
C GLU A 25 13.81 7.87 0.87
N ARG A 26 14.14 8.90 1.68
CA ARG A 26 13.47 10.20 1.62
C ARG A 26 13.66 10.87 0.25
N ASN A 27 14.87 10.79 -0.30
CA ASN A 27 15.19 11.38 -1.60
C ASN A 27 14.52 10.63 -2.75
N ILE A 28 14.33 9.31 -2.66
CA ILE A 28 13.59 8.53 -3.66
C ILE A 28 12.12 8.95 -3.69
N TYR A 29 11.48 9.13 -2.53
CA TYR A 29 10.11 9.63 -2.46
C TYR A 29 10.00 11.05 -3.05
N LEU A 30 10.90 11.95 -2.64
CA LEU A 30 10.97 13.31 -3.15
C LEU A 30 11.20 13.36 -4.67
N LEU A 31 12.13 12.54 -5.17
CA LEU A 31 12.45 12.41 -6.60
C LEU A 31 11.21 12.00 -7.38
N ARG A 32 10.48 10.98 -6.94
CA ARG A 32 9.26 10.54 -7.63
C ARG A 32 8.18 11.62 -7.62
N LYS A 33 7.92 12.27 -6.49
CA LYS A 33 6.93 13.37 -6.42
C LYS A 33 7.30 14.53 -7.34
N GLN A 34 8.57 14.93 -7.34
CA GLN A 34 9.06 15.98 -8.25
C GLN A 34 8.98 15.56 -9.72
N ALA A 35 9.33 14.31 -10.05
CA ALA A 35 9.20 13.79 -11.40
C ALA A 35 7.75 13.85 -11.88
N VAL A 36 6.80 13.30 -11.11
CA VAL A 36 5.37 13.34 -11.47
C VAL A 36 4.85 14.76 -11.64
N ASN A 37 5.16 15.65 -10.69
CA ASN A 37 4.73 17.05 -10.76
C ASN A 37 5.31 17.78 -11.99
N ASN A 38 6.57 17.53 -12.35
CA ASN A 38 7.19 18.14 -13.51
C ASN A 38 6.67 17.55 -14.82
N MET A 39 6.44 16.24 -14.88
CA MET A 39 5.81 15.58 -16.04
C MET A 39 4.43 16.17 -16.32
N ALA A 40 3.59 16.36 -15.28
CA ALA A 40 2.29 16.99 -15.42
C ALA A 40 2.39 18.43 -15.95
N LYS A 41 3.28 19.26 -15.38
CA LYS A 41 3.52 20.65 -15.85
C LYS A 41 3.99 20.71 -17.31
N GLN A 42 4.78 19.73 -17.73
CA GLN A 42 5.31 19.62 -19.09
C GLN A 42 4.39 18.86 -20.04
N SER A 43 3.21 18.42 -19.57
CA SER A 43 2.27 17.59 -20.35
C SER A 43 2.92 16.33 -20.93
N VAL A 44 3.84 15.72 -20.18
CA VAL A 44 4.46 14.43 -20.51
C VAL A 44 3.51 13.33 -20.07
N ASP A 45 3.03 12.55 -21.03
CA ASP A 45 2.19 11.38 -20.78
C ASP A 45 3.06 10.22 -20.29
N CYS A 46 3.26 10.14 -18.98
CA CYS A 46 4.06 9.13 -18.32
C CYS A 46 3.56 8.89 -16.89
N TYR A 47 3.62 7.63 -16.45
CA TYR A 47 3.19 7.23 -15.12
C TYR A 47 4.24 6.36 -14.43
N ILE A 48 4.60 6.74 -13.21
CA ILE A 48 5.53 5.97 -12.38
C ILE A 48 4.71 5.04 -11.47
N CYS A 49 4.68 3.75 -11.82
CA CYS A 49 3.99 2.70 -11.04
C CYS A 49 4.54 2.56 -9.62
N SER A 50 5.87 2.51 -9.51
CA SER A 50 6.59 2.41 -8.25
C SER A 50 8.00 2.99 -8.44
N LEU A 51 8.51 3.65 -7.41
CA LEU A 51 9.93 3.97 -7.26
C LEU A 51 10.25 3.82 -5.77
N SER A 52 10.85 2.70 -5.42
CA SER A 52 11.03 2.23 -4.04
C SER A 52 12.23 1.27 -4.00
N THR A 53 12.87 1.14 -2.84
CA THR A 53 13.93 0.15 -2.64
C THR A 53 13.41 -1.19 -2.12
N THR A 54 12.15 -1.24 -1.67
CA THR A 54 11.57 -2.42 -1.01
C THR A 54 10.43 -3.05 -1.79
N THR A 55 9.82 -2.32 -2.73
CA THR A 55 8.62 -2.75 -3.45
C THR A 55 8.68 -2.40 -4.94
N ILE A 56 8.07 -3.25 -5.77
CA ILE A 56 7.92 -3.02 -7.20
C ILE A 56 6.50 -3.42 -7.63
N VAL A 57 5.88 -2.65 -8.53
CA VAL A 57 4.51 -2.87 -9.00
C VAL A 57 4.50 -3.23 -10.48
N TYR A 58 4.07 -4.45 -10.78
CA TYR A 58 3.74 -4.91 -12.13
C TYR A 58 2.23 -4.87 -12.33
N LYS A 59 1.75 -4.00 -13.24
CA LYS A 59 0.31 -3.81 -13.50
C LYS A 59 0.06 -3.38 -14.93
N GLY A 60 -1.15 -3.66 -15.43
CA GLY A 60 -1.53 -3.23 -16.77
C GLY A 60 -2.99 -3.50 -17.11
N GLN A 61 -3.32 -3.33 -18.39
CA GLN A 61 -4.66 -3.53 -18.93
C GLN A 61 -4.82 -4.92 -19.56
N PHE A 62 -4.94 -5.95 -18.73
CA PHE A 62 -5.11 -7.30 -19.22
C PHE A 62 -5.87 -8.16 -18.21
N ASN A 63 -6.39 -9.30 -18.67
CA ASN A 63 -7.01 -10.30 -17.79
C ASN A 63 -5.94 -10.91 -16.87
N THR A 64 -6.36 -11.43 -15.72
CA THR A 64 -5.44 -11.99 -14.70
C THR A 64 -4.49 -13.05 -15.26
N HIS A 65 -4.96 -13.95 -16.13
CA HIS A 65 -4.12 -14.98 -16.77
C HIS A 65 -3.07 -14.42 -17.73
N GLN A 66 -3.28 -13.23 -18.28
CA GLN A 66 -2.36 -12.61 -19.24
C GLN A 66 -1.18 -11.91 -18.54
N LEU A 67 -1.26 -11.63 -17.23
CA LEU A 67 -0.20 -10.98 -16.46
C LEU A 67 1.14 -11.69 -16.63
N TYR A 68 1.16 -13.01 -16.41
CA TYR A 68 2.35 -13.84 -16.55
C TYR A 68 2.81 -14.01 -18.00
N LEU A 69 1.92 -13.84 -18.98
CA LEU A 69 2.28 -13.89 -20.39
C LEU A 69 2.91 -12.59 -20.87
N TYR A 70 2.58 -11.48 -20.21
CA TYR A 70 3.05 -10.15 -20.58
C TYR A 70 4.37 -9.78 -19.88
N TYR A 71 4.54 -10.17 -18.60
CA TYR A 71 5.76 -9.93 -17.84
C TYR A 71 6.56 -11.21 -17.63
N ASP A 72 7.61 -11.39 -18.45
CA ASP A 72 8.52 -12.53 -18.35
C ASP A 72 9.23 -12.60 -16.99
N ASP A 73 9.50 -11.44 -16.38
CA ASP A 73 10.10 -11.34 -15.05
C ASP A 73 9.31 -12.12 -14.00
N LEU A 74 7.97 -12.11 -14.08
CA LEU A 74 7.10 -12.83 -13.12
C LEU A 74 7.12 -14.35 -13.29
N ARG A 75 7.69 -14.85 -14.39
CA ARG A 75 7.91 -16.28 -14.64
C ARG A 75 9.34 -16.70 -14.34
N ASN A 76 10.23 -15.76 -14.04
CA ASN A 76 11.61 -16.06 -13.72
C ASN A 76 11.69 -16.64 -12.29
N PRO A 77 12.29 -17.83 -12.08
CA PRO A 77 12.46 -18.40 -10.74
C PRO A 77 13.28 -17.54 -9.78
N ASP A 78 14.11 -16.62 -10.30
CA ASP A 78 14.88 -15.68 -9.47
C ASP A 78 14.00 -14.50 -8.96
N PHE A 79 12.78 -14.34 -9.47
CA PHE A 79 11.83 -13.32 -9.01
C PHE A 79 11.11 -13.77 -7.74
N ILE A 80 11.84 -13.73 -6.62
CA ILE A 80 11.36 -14.18 -5.31
C ILE A 80 10.89 -13.02 -4.43
N THR A 81 9.86 -13.26 -3.62
CA THR A 81 9.34 -12.28 -2.66
C THR A 81 8.76 -12.97 -1.43
N HIS A 82 8.74 -12.28 -0.30
CA HIS A 82 8.02 -12.71 0.90
C HIS A 82 6.58 -12.17 0.97
N ILE A 83 6.22 -11.20 0.11
CA ILE A 83 4.86 -10.64 0.02
C ILE A 83 4.47 -10.48 -1.45
N ALA A 84 3.23 -10.87 -1.75
CA ALA A 84 2.55 -10.47 -2.97
C ALA A 84 1.23 -9.78 -2.64
N LEU A 85 0.96 -8.66 -3.31
CA LEU A 85 -0.34 -7.99 -3.28
C LEU A 85 -0.91 -8.00 -4.70
N VAL A 86 -2.06 -8.61 -4.88
CA VAL A 86 -2.70 -8.77 -6.19
C VAL A 86 -4.05 -8.09 -6.18
N HIS A 87 -4.39 -7.41 -7.28
CA HIS A 87 -5.67 -6.75 -7.44
C HIS A 87 -6.20 -6.91 -8.87
N SER A 88 -7.48 -7.26 -8.99
CA SER A 88 -8.21 -7.23 -10.25
C SER A 88 -9.31 -6.18 -10.17
N ARG A 89 -9.33 -5.24 -11.13
CA ARG A 89 -10.25 -4.11 -11.12
C ARG A 89 -11.42 -4.35 -12.06
N PHE A 90 -12.64 -4.28 -11.54
CA PHE A 90 -13.83 -4.11 -12.37
C PHE A 90 -14.10 -2.62 -12.59
N SER A 91 -14.04 -2.15 -13.84
CA SER A 91 -14.22 -0.74 -14.19
C SER A 91 -15.56 -0.53 -14.87
N THR A 92 -16.35 0.45 -14.42
CA THR A 92 -17.55 0.92 -15.11
C THR A 92 -17.23 1.84 -16.31
N ASN A 93 -15.97 2.26 -16.46
CA ASN A 93 -15.51 3.03 -17.62
C ASN A 93 -15.27 2.12 -18.83
N THR A 94 -15.72 2.57 -20.00
CA THR A 94 -15.52 1.88 -21.29
C THR A 94 -14.14 2.12 -21.90
N LEU A 95 -13.42 3.16 -21.48
CA LEU A 95 -12.05 3.44 -21.92
C LEU A 95 -11.06 2.92 -20.87
N PRO A 96 -10.23 1.92 -21.21
CA PRO A 96 -9.26 1.38 -20.29
C PRO A 96 -8.06 2.34 -20.16
N SER A 97 -7.46 2.40 -18.97
CA SER A 97 -6.28 3.24 -18.67
C SER A 97 -5.26 2.46 -17.83
N TRP A 98 -3.99 2.45 -18.27
CA TRP A 98 -2.92 1.64 -17.68
C TRP A 98 -2.56 2.13 -16.28
N SER A 99 -2.47 3.45 -16.12
CA SER A 99 -2.18 4.10 -14.83
C SER A 99 -3.26 3.85 -13.77
N ARG A 100 -4.51 3.58 -14.20
CA ARG A 100 -5.65 3.27 -13.30
C ARG A 100 -5.70 1.81 -12.83
N ALA A 101 -4.87 0.93 -13.36
CA ALA A 101 -4.72 -0.41 -12.81
C ALA A 101 -4.15 -0.33 -11.39
N GLN A 102 -4.41 -1.36 -10.59
CA GLN A 102 -3.92 -1.51 -9.22
C GLN A 102 -3.12 -2.82 -9.12
N PRO A 103 -2.21 -2.99 -8.12
CA PRO A 103 -2.01 -2.13 -6.95
C PRO A 103 -1.51 -0.70 -7.23
N ASN A 104 -1.77 0.22 -6.30
CA ASN A 104 -1.04 1.49 -6.23
C ASN A 104 0.30 1.28 -5.51
N ARG A 105 0.94 2.34 -5.00
CA ARG A 105 2.32 2.26 -4.48
C ARG A 105 2.37 1.58 -3.11
N MET A 106 1.35 1.80 -2.28
CA MET A 106 1.18 1.17 -0.98
C MET A 106 -0.14 0.43 -0.83
N VAL A 107 -1.16 0.77 -1.62
CA VAL A 107 -2.54 0.32 -1.39
C VAL A 107 -3.18 -0.36 -2.61
N ALA A 108 -3.88 -1.46 -2.37
CA ALA A 108 -4.90 -2.02 -3.25
C ALA A 108 -6.28 -1.84 -2.60
N HIS A 109 -7.24 -1.35 -3.38
CA HIS A 109 -8.55 -0.93 -2.92
C HIS A 109 -9.66 -1.59 -3.73
N ASN A 110 -10.44 -2.44 -3.05
CA ASN A 110 -11.71 -2.94 -3.54
C ASN A 110 -12.83 -2.13 -2.89
N GLY A 111 -13.40 -1.18 -3.62
CA GLY A 111 -14.35 -0.26 -3.04
C GLY A 111 -14.54 1.03 -3.82
N GLU A 112 -15.15 1.99 -3.15
CA GLU A 112 -15.34 3.36 -3.62
C GLU A 112 -15.27 4.33 -2.43
N ILE A 113 -14.47 5.40 -2.55
CA ILE A 113 -14.41 6.45 -1.52
C ILE A 113 -15.44 7.54 -1.84
N ASN A 114 -16.49 7.61 -1.03
CA ASN A 114 -17.62 8.52 -1.21
C ASN A 114 -17.33 9.95 -0.73
N THR A 115 -16.39 10.12 0.22
CA THR A 115 -16.02 11.44 0.77
C THR A 115 -14.90 12.14 -0.01
N LEU A 116 -14.48 11.59 -1.16
CA LEU A 116 -13.26 11.95 -1.89
C LEU A 116 -13.05 13.46 -2.07
N ARG A 117 -14.05 14.18 -2.57
CA ARG A 117 -13.91 15.63 -2.84
C ARG A 117 -13.62 16.43 -1.57
N GLY A 118 -14.26 16.06 -0.45
CA GLY A 118 -14.02 16.67 0.85
C GLY A 118 -12.58 16.41 1.31
N ASN A 119 -12.15 15.16 1.24
CA ASN A 119 -10.83 14.75 1.71
C ASN A 119 -9.70 15.41 0.89
N ILE A 120 -9.84 15.50 -0.43
CA ILE A 120 -8.87 16.18 -1.30
C ILE A 120 -8.78 17.66 -0.92
N ASN A 121 -9.91 18.33 -0.74
CA ASN A 121 -9.93 19.76 -0.38
C ASN A 121 -9.32 20.01 1.00
N LEU A 122 -9.59 19.15 1.98
CA LEU A 122 -9.04 19.26 3.32
C LEU A 122 -7.53 18.96 3.33
N MET A 123 -7.04 18.00 2.55
CA MET A 123 -5.60 17.80 2.38
C MET A 123 -4.92 19.01 1.72
N ARG A 124 -5.52 19.59 0.67
CA ARG A 124 -5.01 20.84 0.06
C ARG A 124 -4.98 21.99 1.05
N ALA A 125 -5.97 22.13 1.92
CA ALA A 125 -5.97 23.14 2.98
C ALA A 125 -4.82 22.93 3.98
N ARG A 126 -4.49 21.67 4.31
CA ARG A 126 -3.37 21.33 5.20
C ARG A 126 -2.01 21.70 4.61
N GLU A 127 -1.83 21.64 3.29
CA GLU A 127 -0.55 21.96 2.63
C GLU A 127 -0.01 23.35 3.03
N GLY A 128 -0.90 24.31 3.30
CA GLY A 128 -0.53 25.67 3.71
C GLY A 128 -0.03 25.83 5.16
N VAL A 129 -0.22 24.83 6.02
CA VAL A 129 0.11 24.89 7.46
C VAL A 129 0.98 23.73 7.94
N MET A 130 1.16 22.68 7.12
CA MET A 130 2.01 21.55 7.45
C MET A 130 3.49 21.94 7.52
N SER A 131 4.20 21.32 8.45
CA SER A 131 5.66 21.39 8.55
C SER A 131 6.23 19.99 8.78
N SER A 132 7.49 19.77 8.40
CA SER A 132 8.16 18.48 8.55
C SER A 132 9.59 18.68 8.99
N SER A 133 10.00 17.99 10.06
CA SER A 133 11.40 17.99 10.50
C SER A 133 12.34 17.26 9.51
N LEU A 134 11.80 16.30 8.75
CA LEU A 134 12.55 15.53 7.76
C LEU A 134 12.81 16.31 6.48
N TYR A 135 11.76 16.94 5.95
CA TYR A 135 11.85 17.64 4.66
C TYR A 135 12.13 19.13 4.83
N LYS A 136 11.86 19.74 6.00
CA LYS A 136 12.04 21.17 6.24
C LYS A 136 11.39 21.98 5.10
N ASP A 137 12.16 22.87 4.46
CA ASP A 137 11.71 23.69 3.33
C ASP A 137 11.42 22.85 2.07
N ASP A 138 12.02 21.66 1.94
CA ASP A 138 11.76 20.74 0.83
C ASP A 138 10.37 20.09 0.92
N LEU A 139 9.64 20.26 2.02
CA LEU A 139 8.26 19.77 2.13
C LEU A 139 7.37 20.33 1.02
N LEU A 140 7.59 21.60 0.64
CA LEU A 140 6.85 22.27 -0.44
C LEU A 140 7.03 21.56 -1.79
N LYS A 141 8.14 20.84 -1.98
CA LYS A 141 8.41 20.06 -3.20
C LYS A 141 7.56 18.79 -3.26
N LEU A 142 6.95 18.36 -2.16
CA LEU A 142 6.04 17.21 -2.15
C LEU A 142 4.62 17.58 -2.59
N TYR A 143 4.33 18.88 -2.77
CA TYR A 143 2.99 19.36 -3.10
C TYR A 143 2.72 19.43 -4.62
N PRO A 144 1.48 19.18 -5.08
CA PRO A 144 0.34 18.77 -4.27
C PRO A 144 0.50 17.33 -3.76
N VAL A 145 0.04 17.06 -2.53
CA VAL A 145 0.08 15.72 -1.92
C VAL A 145 -0.72 14.75 -2.79
N VAL A 146 -1.94 15.14 -3.14
CA VAL A 146 -2.82 14.42 -4.07
C VAL A 146 -2.55 14.89 -5.50
N GLU A 147 -1.97 14.00 -6.32
CA GLU A 147 -1.77 14.23 -7.75
C GLU A 147 -3.11 14.42 -8.49
N GLU A 148 -3.11 15.23 -9.54
CA GLU A 148 -4.32 15.49 -10.33
C GLU A 148 -4.68 14.30 -11.23
N GLY A 149 -5.98 14.14 -11.54
CA GLY A 149 -6.46 13.12 -12.49
C GLY A 149 -6.43 11.66 -12.00
N LEU A 150 -6.11 11.44 -10.72
CA LEU A 150 -6.10 10.10 -10.12
C LEU A 150 -7.52 9.55 -9.88
N THR A 151 -7.58 8.23 -9.73
CA THR A 151 -8.76 7.54 -9.18
C THR A 151 -8.89 7.83 -7.69
N ASP A 152 -10.06 7.58 -7.11
CA ASP A 152 -10.29 7.64 -5.66
C ASP A 152 -9.22 6.86 -4.86
N SER A 153 -8.89 5.68 -5.35
CA SER A 153 -7.91 4.74 -4.79
C SER A 153 -6.49 5.29 -4.91
N GLY A 154 -6.17 5.95 -6.03
CA GLY A 154 -4.88 6.62 -6.22
C GLY A 154 -4.73 7.85 -5.33
N CYS A 155 -5.80 8.62 -5.14
CA CYS A 155 -5.83 9.75 -4.20
C CYS A 155 -5.61 9.26 -2.77
N PHE A 156 -6.29 8.19 -2.36
CA PHE A 156 -6.08 7.55 -1.06
C PHE A 156 -4.61 7.11 -0.89
N ASP A 157 -4.05 6.41 -1.88
CA ASP A 157 -2.66 5.94 -1.87
C ASP A 157 -1.66 7.08 -1.71
N ASN A 158 -1.87 8.22 -2.39
CA ASN A 158 -1.02 9.41 -2.27
C ASN A 158 -0.98 9.96 -0.84
N VAL A 159 -2.13 10.03 -0.18
CA VAL A 159 -2.23 10.54 1.20
C VAL A 159 -1.65 9.53 2.18
N CYS A 160 -1.96 8.24 2.02
CA CYS A 160 -1.40 7.16 2.83
C CYS A 160 0.14 7.16 2.76
N GLU A 161 0.68 7.21 1.55
CA GLU A 161 2.12 7.27 1.31
C GLU A 161 2.77 8.54 1.88
N PHE A 162 2.09 9.68 1.79
CA PHE A 162 2.57 10.93 2.38
C PHE A 162 2.62 10.86 3.91
N LEU A 163 1.60 10.30 4.57
CA LEU A 163 1.61 10.08 6.02
C LEU A 163 2.76 9.18 6.45
N VAL A 164 3.08 8.15 5.68
CA VAL A 164 4.19 7.23 5.96
C VAL A 164 5.54 7.90 5.71
N LYS A 165 5.78 8.40 4.49
CA LYS A 165 7.10 8.86 4.04
C LYS A 165 7.45 10.27 4.51
N ALA A 166 6.47 11.15 4.72
CA ALA A 166 6.67 12.54 5.15
C ALA A 166 6.13 12.83 6.57
N GLY A 167 5.07 12.14 6.98
CA GLY A 167 4.45 12.26 8.29
C GLY A 167 5.05 11.39 9.40
N GLN A 168 6.03 10.54 9.08
CA GLN A 168 6.67 9.59 10.01
C GLN A 168 5.69 8.63 10.71
N ARG A 169 4.56 8.33 10.06
CA ARG A 169 3.60 7.37 10.57
C ARG A 169 3.98 5.97 10.14
N SER A 170 3.76 4.99 11.01
CA SER A 170 3.78 3.61 10.54
C SER A 170 2.64 3.40 9.52
N LEU A 171 2.80 2.49 8.55
CA LEU A 171 1.73 2.17 7.61
C LEU A 171 0.40 1.78 8.30
N PRO A 172 0.39 0.98 9.39
CA PRO A 172 -0.84 0.68 10.13
C PRO A 172 -1.49 1.92 10.73
N GLU A 173 -0.69 2.81 11.31
CA GLU A 173 -1.17 4.05 11.90
C GLU A 173 -1.77 4.99 10.86
N ALA A 174 -1.14 5.10 9.69
CA ALA A 174 -1.67 5.86 8.56
C ALA A 174 -3.02 5.27 8.08
N ALA A 175 -3.09 3.94 7.92
CA ALA A 175 -4.31 3.26 7.52
C ALA A 175 -5.45 3.44 8.55
N MET A 176 -5.17 3.26 9.85
CA MET A 176 -6.15 3.46 10.93
C MET A 176 -6.59 4.92 11.08
N THR A 177 -5.71 5.88 10.78
CA THR A 177 -6.04 7.31 10.80
C THR A 177 -6.99 7.67 9.65
N MET A 178 -6.72 7.13 8.45
CA MET A 178 -7.53 7.42 7.26
C MET A 178 -8.86 6.67 7.26
N VAL A 179 -8.89 5.42 7.75
CA VAL A 179 -10.08 4.55 7.79
C VAL A 179 -10.28 4.04 9.21
N PRO A 180 -10.78 4.89 10.12
CA PRO A 180 -11.04 4.48 11.50
C PRO A 180 -12.25 3.53 11.56
N GLU A 181 -12.17 2.55 12.47
CA GLU A 181 -13.30 1.69 12.83
C GLU A 181 -14.44 2.51 13.47
N ALA A 182 -15.63 1.91 13.61
CA ALA A 182 -16.76 2.53 14.29
C ALA A 182 -16.54 2.60 15.82
N TRP A 183 -15.71 3.55 16.28
CA TRP A 183 -15.19 3.58 17.65
C TRP A 183 -16.05 4.36 18.68
N GLU A 184 -16.89 5.29 18.22
CA GLU A 184 -17.58 6.24 19.12
C GLU A 184 -18.56 5.56 20.09
N LYS A 185 -19.24 4.51 19.62
CA LYS A 185 -20.31 3.80 20.35
C LYS A 185 -19.99 2.34 20.67
N ASP A 186 -18.80 1.89 20.31
CA ASP A 186 -18.34 0.55 20.64
C ASP A 186 -17.87 0.55 22.09
N GLU A 187 -18.67 0.10 23.05
CA GLU A 187 -18.31 0.07 24.49
C GLU A 187 -17.25 -0.99 24.82
N GLU A 188 -17.09 -2.01 23.97
CA GLU A 188 -16.15 -3.12 24.14
C GLU A 188 -14.75 -2.80 23.60
N MET A 189 -14.61 -1.74 22.81
CA MET A 189 -13.31 -1.32 22.28
C MET A 189 -12.32 -0.99 23.40
N ASP A 190 -11.14 -1.57 23.28
CA ASP A 190 -9.98 -1.29 24.13
C ASP A 190 -9.75 0.23 24.30
N HIS A 191 -9.42 0.62 25.52
CA HIS A 191 -9.32 2.03 25.90
C HIS A 191 -8.24 2.78 25.10
N ASP A 192 -7.08 2.16 24.89
CA ASP A 192 -5.97 2.79 24.17
C ASP A 192 -6.29 2.92 22.68
N LYS A 193 -6.95 1.91 22.10
CA LYS A 193 -7.45 1.97 20.71
C LYS A 193 -8.50 3.08 20.53
N ARG A 194 -9.45 3.20 21.45
CA ARG A 194 -10.46 4.28 21.42
C ARG A 194 -9.81 5.65 21.57
N ALA A 195 -8.84 5.78 22.49
CA ALA A 195 -8.10 7.02 22.69
C ALA A 195 -7.31 7.42 21.44
N PHE A 196 -6.68 6.45 20.76
CA PHE A 196 -6.03 6.66 19.48
C PHE A 196 -7.00 7.19 18.42
N TYR A 197 -8.16 6.54 18.23
CA TYR A 197 -9.13 7.00 17.23
C TYR A 197 -9.70 8.38 17.54
N ARG A 198 -9.94 8.67 18.82
CA ARG A 198 -10.36 10.01 19.25
C ARG A 198 -9.32 11.07 18.91
N TRP A 199 -8.03 10.77 19.12
CA TRP A 199 -6.94 11.64 18.73
C TRP A 199 -6.86 11.79 17.19
N ALA A 200 -6.93 10.67 16.45
CA ALA A 200 -6.85 10.64 14.99
C ALA A 200 -7.98 11.45 14.33
N ALA A 201 -9.20 11.37 14.87
CA ALA A 201 -10.37 12.12 14.38
C ALA A 201 -10.20 13.64 14.50
N MET A 202 -9.33 14.13 15.39
CA MET A 202 -9.00 15.56 15.48
C MET A 202 -7.96 15.98 14.43
N ALA A 203 -7.17 15.05 13.92
CA ALA A 203 -6.12 15.30 12.95
C ALA A 203 -6.61 15.17 11.50
N MET A 204 -7.43 14.15 11.22
CA MET A 204 -7.84 13.77 9.87
C MET A 204 -9.29 13.30 9.83
N GLU A 205 -10.01 13.77 8.81
CA GLU A 205 -11.33 13.26 8.44
C GLU A 205 -11.23 11.84 7.85
N PRO A 206 -12.23 10.98 8.10
CA PRO A 206 -12.23 9.64 7.52
C PRO A 206 -12.41 9.67 6.00
N TRP A 207 -11.62 8.85 5.32
CA TRP A 207 -11.79 8.50 3.92
C TRP A 207 -12.83 7.39 3.81
N ASP A 208 -14.10 7.82 3.81
CA ASP A 208 -15.26 6.94 4.01
C ASP A 208 -15.87 6.47 2.69
N GLY A 209 -16.51 5.30 2.75
CA GLY A 209 -17.08 4.57 1.62
C GLY A 209 -16.84 3.07 1.73
N PRO A 210 -17.56 2.23 0.96
CA PRO A 210 -17.36 0.78 0.99
C PRO A 210 -15.92 0.45 0.58
N ALA A 211 -15.14 -0.20 1.45
CA ALA A 211 -13.72 -0.41 1.18
C ALA A 211 -13.19 -1.70 1.83
N LEU A 212 -12.49 -2.50 1.03
CA LEU A 212 -11.43 -3.39 1.49
C LEU A 212 -10.12 -2.83 0.98
N LEU A 213 -9.28 -2.37 1.90
CA LEU A 213 -7.97 -1.81 1.60
C LEU A 213 -6.91 -2.78 2.08
N ALA A 214 -6.19 -3.37 1.15
CA ALA A 214 -4.97 -4.10 1.45
C ALA A 214 -3.77 -3.17 1.24
N PHE A 215 -2.83 -3.18 2.18
CA PHE A 215 -1.72 -2.24 2.19
C PHE A 215 -0.38 -2.92 2.47
N CYS A 216 0.69 -2.42 1.86
CA CYS A 216 2.05 -2.91 2.02
C CYS A 216 3.10 -1.82 1.78
N ASP A 217 4.12 -1.74 2.64
CA ASP A 217 5.31 -0.87 2.44
C ASP A 217 6.62 -1.68 2.32
N GLY A 218 6.51 -3.00 2.19
CA GLY A 218 7.62 -3.95 2.20
C GLY A 218 8.09 -4.36 3.60
N ARG A 219 7.60 -3.71 4.66
CA ARG A 219 7.80 -4.11 6.07
C ARG A 219 6.53 -4.64 6.70
N TYR A 220 5.41 -3.98 6.44
CA TYR A 220 4.09 -4.38 6.88
C TYR A 220 3.28 -4.87 5.69
N VAL A 221 2.45 -5.88 5.92
CA VAL A 221 1.33 -6.22 5.05
C VAL A 221 0.08 -6.35 5.90
N GLY A 222 -1.02 -5.78 5.44
CA GLY A 222 -2.27 -5.88 6.16
C GLY A 222 -3.47 -5.51 5.32
N ALA A 223 -4.65 -5.65 5.93
CA ALA A 223 -5.87 -5.17 5.34
C ALA A 223 -6.80 -4.56 6.39
N ILE A 224 -7.52 -3.53 5.97
CA ILE A 224 -8.56 -2.85 6.75
C ILE A 224 -9.86 -2.82 5.95
N LEU A 225 -10.97 -3.03 6.65
CA LEU A 225 -12.31 -2.84 6.13
C LEU A 225 -12.81 -1.45 6.50
N ASP A 226 -13.70 -0.91 5.68
CA ASP A 226 -14.46 0.27 6.05
C ASP A 226 -15.26 0.02 7.33
N ARG A 227 -15.64 1.12 7.99
CA ARG A 227 -16.38 1.12 9.27
C ARG A 227 -17.65 0.27 9.29
N ASN A 228 -18.27 0.02 8.13
CA ASN A 228 -19.51 -0.74 8.00
C ASN A 228 -19.25 -2.17 7.49
N GLY A 229 -18.00 -2.54 7.18
CA GLY A 229 -17.65 -3.87 6.70
C GLY A 229 -18.33 -4.25 5.39
N LEU A 230 -18.47 -3.29 4.46
CA LEU A 230 -19.31 -3.47 3.26
C LEU A 230 -18.66 -4.34 2.17
N ARG A 231 -17.40 -4.75 2.36
CA ARG A 231 -16.65 -5.59 1.43
C ARG A 231 -16.24 -6.90 2.10
N PRO A 232 -16.30 -8.03 1.39
CA PRO A 232 -15.86 -9.30 1.94
C PRO A 232 -14.34 -9.32 2.06
N ALA A 233 -13.83 -9.77 3.20
CA ALA A 233 -12.44 -10.14 3.40
C ALA A 233 -12.38 -11.48 4.13
N ARG A 234 -11.52 -12.37 3.67
CA ARG A 234 -11.27 -13.68 4.26
C ARG A 234 -9.78 -13.91 4.31
N TYR A 235 -9.30 -14.47 5.41
CA TYR A 235 -7.93 -14.91 5.49
C TYR A 235 -7.80 -16.30 6.09
N TYR A 236 -6.72 -16.97 5.74
CA TYR A 236 -6.30 -18.22 6.34
C TYR A 236 -4.78 -18.26 6.50
N LEU A 237 -4.36 -18.92 7.58
CA LEU A 237 -2.96 -19.22 7.87
C LEU A 237 -2.74 -20.72 7.64
N THR A 238 -1.75 -21.06 6.83
CA THR A 238 -1.35 -22.45 6.58
C THR A 238 -0.31 -22.92 7.61
N ALA A 239 -0.11 -24.24 7.73
CA ALA A 239 0.80 -24.85 8.69
C ALA A 239 2.29 -24.54 8.43
N ASP A 240 2.62 -24.14 7.20
CA ASP A 240 3.93 -23.67 6.77
C ASP A 240 4.07 -22.14 6.85
N ASP A 241 3.28 -21.50 7.73
CA ASP A 241 3.34 -20.07 8.08
C ASP A 241 3.05 -19.10 6.90
N HIS A 242 2.35 -19.54 5.85
CA HIS A 242 1.84 -18.65 4.81
C HIS A 242 0.47 -18.07 5.17
N LEU A 243 0.37 -16.75 5.05
CA LEU A 243 -0.88 -16.03 5.23
C LEU A 243 -1.47 -15.65 3.88
N TYR A 244 -2.71 -16.04 3.65
CA TYR A 244 -3.48 -15.66 2.47
C TYR A 244 -4.66 -14.79 2.90
N LEU A 245 -4.81 -13.63 2.27
CA LEU A 245 -5.97 -12.75 2.42
C LEU A 245 -6.58 -12.48 1.05
N SER A 246 -7.90 -12.62 0.95
CA SER A 246 -8.64 -12.47 -0.30
C SER A 246 -10.05 -11.96 -0.07
N SER A 247 -10.64 -11.35 -1.11
CA SER A 247 -12.06 -11.00 -1.12
C SER A 247 -12.99 -12.20 -1.22
N GLU A 248 -12.48 -13.37 -1.62
CA GLU A 248 -13.24 -14.60 -1.83
C GLU A 248 -12.54 -15.84 -1.25
N VAL A 249 -13.30 -16.90 -1.03
CA VAL A 249 -12.78 -18.23 -0.62
C VAL A 249 -12.40 -19.06 -1.86
N GLY A 250 -11.42 -19.95 -1.74
CA GLY A 250 -11.04 -20.86 -2.83
C GLY A 250 -10.20 -20.20 -3.93
N VAL A 251 -9.55 -19.06 -3.65
CA VAL A 251 -8.65 -18.40 -4.60
C VAL A 251 -7.30 -19.10 -4.79
N ASN A 252 -6.97 -20.07 -3.92
CA ASN A 252 -5.78 -20.90 -4.06
C ASN A 252 -6.10 -22.34 -3.64
N ASP A 253 -5.51 -23.29 -4.36
CA ASP A 253 -5.69 -24.72 -4.16
C ASP A 253 -4.77 -25.19 -3.02
N HIS A 254 -5.23 -25.03 -1.78
CA HIS A 254 -4.55 -25.57 -0.60
C HIS A 254 -5.28 -26.81 -0.08
N ASP A 255 -4.51 -27.77 0.43
CA ASP A 255 -5.09 -28.87 1.19
C ASP A 255 -5.76 -28.32 2.44
N VAL A 256 -7.03 -28.67 2.65
CA VAL A 256 -7.85 -28.16 3.76
C VAL A 256 -7.22 -28.51 5.11
N GLU A 257 -6.49 -29.64 5.18
CA GLU A 257 -5.78 -30.08 6.37
C GLU A 257 -4.65 -29.14 6.81
N SER A 258 -4.13 -28.32 5.89
CA SER A 258 -3.05 -27.37 6.19
C SER A 258 -3.52 -26.08 6.86
N ILE A 259 -4.84 -25.83 6.95
CA ILE A 259 -5.38 -24.56 7.44
C ILE A 259 -5.45 -24.55 8.97
N VAL A 260 -4.65 -23.69 9.61
CA VAL A 260 -4.50 -23.60 11.06
C VAL A 260 -5.47 -22.58 11.69
N LYS A 261 -5.83 -21.51 10.96
CA LYS A 261 -6.70 -20.45 11.49
C LYS A 261 -7.54 -19.77 10.41
N LYS A 262 -8.78 -19.40 10.75
CA LYS A 262 -9.68 -18.51 10.00
C LYS A 262 -10.20 -17.42 10.93
N VAL A 263 -10.08 -16.14 10.59
CA VAL A 263 -10.74 -15.05 11.34
C VAL A 263 -11.15 -13.90 10.40
N CYS A 264 -11.99 -12.98 10.87
CA CYS A 264 -12.69 -11.96 10.07
C CYS A 264 -12.30 -10.50 10.38
N GLU A 265 -11.29 -10.22 11.20
CA GLU A 265 -10.91 -8.86 11.61
C GLU A 265 -9.64 -8.33 10.91
N ILE A 266 -9.34 -7.03 11.12
CA ILE A 266 -8.13 -6.36 10.64
C ILE A 266 -6.92 -7.25 10.88
N LEU A 267 -6.19 -7.48 9.79
CA LEU A 267 -5.01 -8.32 9.82
C LEU A 267 -3.80 -7.45 9.53
N LEU A 268 -2.84 -7.49 10.43
CA LEU A 268 -1.57 -6.81 10.28
C LEU A 268 -0.43 -7.75 10.59
N LEU A 269 0.48 -7.92 9.64
CA LEU A 269 1.74 -8.61 9.83
C LEU A 269 2.90 -7.62 9.75
N ASN A 270 3.83 -7.74 10.70
CA ASN A 270 5.12 -7.04 10.68
C ASN A 270 6.23 -8.02 10.29
N LEU A 271 6.78 -7.88 9.10
CA LEU A 271 7.78 -8.80 8.55
C LEU A 271 9.12 -8.77 9.27
N ASN A 272 9.47 -7.65 9.91
CA ASN A 272 10.73 -7.57 10.66
C ASN A 272 10.72 -8.55 11.84
N PHE A 273 9.54 -8.86 12.38
CA PHE A 273 9.37 -9.86 13.45
C PHE A 273 9.55 -11.30 12.93
N ILE A 274 9.11 -11.57 11.70
CA ILE A 274 9.24 -12.87 11.03
C ILE A 274 10.70 -13.17 10.70
N ARG A 275 11.46 -12.19 10.20
CA ARG A 275 12.90 -12.35 9.90
C ARG A 275 13.72 -12.75 11.13
N THR A 276 13.43 -12.20 12.30
CA THR A 276 14.09 -12.58 13.56
C THR A 276 13.72 -13.98 14.04
N HIS A 277 12.49 -14.45 13.79
CA HIS A 277 12.05 -15.80 14.19
C HIS A 277 12.61 -16.88 13.25
N HIS A 278 12.69 -16.65 11.94
CA HIS A 278 13.33 -17.60 11.03
C HIS A 278 14.83 -17.74 11.29
N ARG A 279 15.52 -16.63 11.62
CA ARG A 279 16.96 -16.67 11.94
C ARG A 279 17.25 -17.49 13.20
N THR A 280 16.44 -17.32 14.25
CA THR A 280 16.55 -18.10 15.50
C THR A 280 16.12 -19.56 15.35
N ARG A 281 15.22 -19.89 14.41
CA ARG A 281 14.85 -21.28 14.09
C ARG A 281 15.97 -22.00 13.34
N ASN A 282 16.59 -21.34 12.36
CA ASN A 282 17.73 -21.89 11.62
C ASN A 282 19.02 -21.98 12.47
N GLU A 283 19.25 -21.06 13.40
CA GLU A 283 20.35 -21.16 14.37
C GLU A 283 20.16 -22.34 15.33
N LYS A 284 18.92 -22.64 15.74
CA LYS A 284 18.61 -23.83 16.56
C LYS A 284 18.67 -25.15 15.79
N GLU A 285 18.37 -25.16 14.50
CA GLU A 285 18.54 -26.36 13.66
C GLU A 285 20.02 -26.61 13.30
N GLY A 286 20.87 -25.57 13.33
CA GLY A 286 22.33 -25.69 13.20
C GLY A 286 23.02 -26.27 14.45
N GLU A 287 22.47 -26.05 15.65
CA GLU A 287 23.04 -26.59 16.90
C GLU A 287 22.61 -28.03 17.22
N ILE A 288 21.76 -28.67 16.39
CA ILE A 288 21.32 -30.06 16.59
C ILE A 288 22.15 -31.06 15.73
N ASN A 289 23.11 -30.56 14.93
CA ASN A 289 23.96 -31.38 14.05
C ASN A 289 25.48 -31.21 14.28
N GLU A 290 25.91 -30.83 15.49
CA GLU A 290 27.30 -31.02 15.98
C GLU A 290 27.34 -31.80 17.30
#